data_AF-A0A1H2LX44-F1
#
_entry.id   AF-A0A1H2LX44-F1
#
_cell.length_a   1.000
_cell.length_b   1.000
_cell.length_c   1.000
_cell.angle_alpha   90.00
_cell.angle_beta   90.00
_cell.angle_gamma   90.00
#
_symmetry.space_group_name_H-M   'P 1'
#
loop_
_entity.id
_entity.type
_entity.pdbx_description
1 polymer ?
#
loop_
_entity_poly.entity_id
_entity_poly.type
_entity_poly.pdbx_seq_one_letter_code
_entity_poly.pdbx_strand_id
1 'polypeptide(L)'
;MGRMPDKVPNPYLAAVRANRGDAEPAATGLRGDLDAAVTAMDNGAWQSSVADTFYTELTGHKTTLTNAADGALGGFDDIIASQPEEVEPNSWQTHWRNL
;
A
#
# COMPACT_ATOMS: atom_id res chain seq x y z
N MET A 1 -17.93 -33.85 26.19
CA MET A 1 -17.49 -32.47 25.93
C MET A 1 -16.65 -32.49 24.67
N GLY A 2 -17.11 -31.90 23.56
CA GLY A 2 -16.32 -31.82 22.33
C GLY A 2 -15.14 -30.87 22.56
N ARG A 3 -13.93 -31.35 22.28
CA ARG A 3 -12.71 -30.52 22.24
C ARG A 3 -12.97 -29.41 21.23
N MET A 4 -13.04 -28.14 21.67
CA MET A 4 -12.94 -27.00 20.75
C MET A 4 -11.63 -27.19 19.97
N PRO A 5 -11.61 -27.05 18.64
CA PRO A 5 -10.36 -27.12 17.91
C PRO A 5 -9.42 -26.06 18.50
N ASP A 6 -8.18 -26.45 18.80
CA ASP A 6 -7.19 -25.48 19.22
C ASP A 6 -7.04 -24.49 18.05
N LYS A 7 -7.35 -23.21 18.29
CA LYS A 7 -7.23 -22.17 17.27
C LYS A 7 -5.77 -22.08 16.83
N VAL A 8 -5.56 -21.77 15.56
CA VAL A 8 -4.23 -21.64 14.96
C VAL A 8 -3.97 -20.20 14.52
N PRO A 9 -2.70 -19.74 14.51
CA PRO A 9 -2.36 -18.43 13.95
C PRO A 9 -2.87 -18.27 12.53
N ASN A 10 -3.40 -17.10 12.20
CA ASN A 10 -3.99 -16.80 10.91
C ASN A 10 -2.91 -16.56 9.83
N PRO A 11 -2.67 -17.52 8.90
CA PRO A 11 -1.59 -17.37 7.92
C PRO A 11 -1.96 -16.41 6.79
N TYR A 12 -3.25 -16.13 6.56
CA TYR A 12 -3.70 -15.08 5.65
C TYR A 12 -3.32 -13.70 6.21
N LEU A 13 -3.63 -13.43 7.48
CA LEU A 13 -3.25 -12.18 8.14
C LEU A 13 -1.73 -11.97 8.12
N ALA A 14 -0.94 -13.01 8.41
CA ALA A 14 0.51 -12.94 8.33
C ALA A 14 1.00 -12.56 6.92
N ALA A 15 0.38 -13.12 5.88
CA ALA A 15 0.72 -12.79 4.50
C ALA A 15 0.32 -11.35 4.12
N VAL A 16 -0.85 -10.88 4.55
CA VAL A 16 -1.29 -9.49 4.32
C VAL A 16 -0.33 -8.50 4.99
N ARG A 17 0.09 -8.76 6.24
CA ARG A 17 1.09 -7.94 6.96
C ARG A 17 2.42 -7.89 6.22
N ALA A 18 2.89 -9.03 5.71
CA ALA A 18 4.13 -9.10 4.94
C ALA A 18 4.03 -8.23 3.66
N ASN A 19 2.97 -8.40 2.87
CA ASN A 19 2.76 -7.61 1.65
C ASN A 19 2.60 -6.10 1.94
N ARG A 20 1.95 -5.73 3.06
CA ARG A 20 1.85 -4.33 3.52
C ARG A 20 3.23 -3.76 3.87
N GLY A 21 4.09 -4.56 4.47
CA GLY A 21 5.49 -4.19 4.73
C GLY A 21 6.29 -4.02 3.43
N ASP A 22 6.10 -4.92 2.46
CA ASP A 22 6.79 -4.85 1.16
C ASP A 22 6.31 -3.66 0.30
N ALA A 23 5.04 -3.27 0.41
CA ALA A 23 4.44 -2.18 -0.36
C ALA A 23 4.86 -0.78 0.14
N GLU A 24 5.19 -0.63 1.42
CA GLU A 24 5.48 0.68 2.02
C GLU A 24 6.75 1.37 1.49
N PRO A 25 7.89 0.67 1.31
CA PRO A 25 9.06 1.26 0.69
C PRO A 25 8.78 1.75 -0.73
N ALA A 26 7.97 1.01 -1.50
CA ALA A 26 7.60 1.39 -2.86
C ALA A 26 6.73 2.68 -2.86
N ALA A 27 5.73 2.75 -1.98
CA ALA A 27 4.90 3.94 -1.81
C ALA A 27 5.72 5.16 -1.35
N THR A 28 6.65 4.96 -0.42
CA THR A 28 7.51 6.01 0.11
C THR A 28 8.51 6.52 -0.94
N GLY A 29 9.14 5.61 -1.68
CA GLY A 29 10.05 5.95 -2.77
C GLY A 29 9.37 6.76 -3.86
N LEU A 30 8.18 6.32 -4.30
CA LEU A 30 7.38 7.02 -5.31
C LEU A 30 7.07 8.47 -4.89
N ARG A 31 6.67 8.68 -3.62
CA ARG A 31 6.43 10.03 -3.07
C ARG A 31 7.70 10.87 -3.07
N GLY A 32 8.80 10.30 -2.58
CA GLY A 32 10.09 10.98 -2.53
C GLY A 32 10.56 11.46 -3.90
N ASP A 33 10.46 10.59 -4.91
CA ASP A 33 10.89 10.91 -6.28
C ASP A 33 10.02 12.00 -6.92
N LEU A 34 8.69 11.94 -6.72
CA LEU A 34 7.76 12.97 -7.20
C LEU A 34 7.96 14.31 -6.48
N ASP A 35 8.17 14.28 -5.17
CA ASP A 35 8.46 15.47 -4.38
C ASP A 35 9.77 16.14 -4.80
N ALA A 36 10.81 15.34 -5.05
CA ALA A 36 12.08 15.83 -5.55
C ALA A 36 11.94 16.48 -6.94
N ALA A 37 11.17 15.86 -7.84
CA ALA A 37 10.91 16.40 -9.18
C ALA A 37 10.17 17.74 -9.12
N VAL A 38 9.11 17.84 -8.30
CA VAL A 38 8.36 19.10 -8.10
C VAL A 38 9.26 20.17 -7.50
N THR A 39 10.03 19.83 -6.47
CA THR A 39 10.97 20.76 -5.81
C THR A 39 12.03 21.28 -6.78
N ALA A 40 12.53 20.43 -7.69
CA ALA A 40 13.49 20.85 -8.71
C ALA A 40 12.88 21.87 -9.68
N MET A 41 11.64 21.64 -10.13
CA MET A 41 10.91 22.58 -10.98
C MET A 41 10.64 23.92 -10.26
N ASP A 42 10.22 23.87 -8.99
CA ASP A 42 9.98 25.06 -8.15
C ASP A 42 11.25 25.91 -7.98
N ASN A 43 12.42 25.26 -7.92
CA ASN A 43 13.73 25.92 -7.85
C ASN A 43 14.24 26.40 -9.22
N GLY A 44 13.42 26.30 -10.27
CA GLY A 44 13.75 26.83 -11.59
C GLY A 44 14.73 25.96 -12.38
N ALA A 45 14.80 24.65 -12.11
CA ALA A 45 15.63 23.72 -12.89
C ALA A 45 15.31 23.73 -14.40
N TRP A 46 14.09 24.14 -14.76
CA TRP A 46 13.69 24.37 -16.14
C TRP A 46 12.67 25.52 -16.23
N GLN A 47 12.97 26.53 -17.07
CA GLN A 47 12.11 27.70 -17.28
C GLN A 47 11.78 27.87 -18.76
N SER A 48 10.53 27.61 -19.14
CA SER A 48 9.97 27.85 -20.48
C SER A 48 8.44 27.71 -20.43
N SER A 49 7.72 28.16 -21.45
CA SER A 49 6.26 27.91 -21.53
C SER A 49 5.89 26.42 -21.58
N VAL A 50 6.80 25.56 -22.06
CA VAL A 50 6.64 24.10 -22.03
C VAL A 50 6.79 23.57 -20.61
N ALA A 51 7.63 24.22 -19.78
CA ALA A 51 7.85 23.84 -18.39
C ALA A 51 6.58 24.03 -17.55
N ASP A 52 5.76 25.05 -17.82
CA ASP A 52 4.50 25.30 -17.11
C ASP A 52 3.46 24.18 -17.34
N THR A 53 3.30 23.75 -18.59
CA THR A 53 2.43 22.62 -18.93
C THR A 53 2.94 21.33 -18.28
N PHE A 54 4.24 21.05 -18.42
CA PHE A 54 4.85 19.87 -17.79
C PHE A 54 4.67 19.87 -16.28
N TYR A 55 4.86 21.02 -15.61
CA TYR A 55 4.68 21.15 -14.17
C TYR A 55 3.24 20.86 -13.74
N THR A 56 2.26 21.33 -14.52
CA THR A 56 0.84 21.02 -14.28
C THR A 56 0.56 19.52 -14.38
N GLU A 57 1.11 18.84 -15.39
CA GLU A 57 0.96 17.39 -15.54
C GLU A 57 1.68 16.63 -14.42
N LEU A 58 2.90 17.04 -14.06
CA LEU A 58 3.69 16.45 -12.99
C LEU A 58 2.95 16.51 -11.64
N THR A 59 2.41 17.68 -11.29
CA THR A 59 1.66 17.85 -10.03
C THR A 59 0.36 17.05 -10.04
N GLY A 60 -0.35 16.98 -11.17
CA GLY A 60 -1.54 16.12 -11.33
C GLY A 60 -1.22 14.63 -11.18
N HIS A 61 -0.12 14.15 -11.78
CA HIS A 61 0.35 12.79 -11.61
C HIS A 61 0.80 12.52 -10.18
N LYS A 62 1.49 13.46 -9.54
CA LYS A 62 1.90 13.34 -8.14
C LYS A 62 0.70 13.09 -7.23
N THR A 63 -0.36 13.90 -7.36
CA THR A 63 -1.59 13.71 -6.58
C THR A 63 -2.23 12.36 -6.87
N THR A 64 -2.39 12.00 -8.13
CA THR A 64 -3.02 10.73 -8.53
C THR A 64 -2.28 9.52 -7.98
N LEU A 65 -0.96 9.49 -8.14
CA LEU A 65 -0.10 8.39 -7.71
C LEU A 65 -0.01 8.30 -6.19
N THR A 66 0.07 9.45 -5.49
CA THR A 66 0.06 9.49 -4.03
C THR A 66 -1.23 8.91 -3.47
N ASN A 67 -2.39 9.34 -4.01
CA ASN A 67 -3.70 8.82 -3.61
C ASN A 67 -3.83 7.32 -3.88
N ALA A 68 -3.32 6.84 -5.02
CA ALA A 68 -3.33 5.42 -5.34
C ALA A 68 -2.46 4.61 -4.36
N ALA A 69 -1.27 5.11 -4.01
CA ALA A 69 -0.38 4.49 -3.04
C ALA A 69 -1.02 4.46 -1.64
N ASP A 70 -1.62 5.57 -1.20
CA ASP A 70 -2.36 5.62 0.09
C ASP A 70 -3.55 4.68 0.10
N GLY A 71 -4.32 4.62 -0.99
CA GLY A 71 -5.45 3.70 -1.13
C GLY A 71 -5.02 2.24 -1.06
N ALA A 72 -3.89 1.88 -1.66
CA ALA A 72 -3.34 0.53 -1.59
C ALA A 72 -2.90 0.15 -0.17
N LEU A 73 -2.18 1.04 0.52
CA LEU A 73 -1.77 0.82 1.92
C LEU A 73 -2.98 0.76 2.85
N GLY A 74 -3.95 1.66 2.69
CA GLY A 74 -5.19 1.66 3.44
C GLY A 74 -5.99 0.36 3.27
N GLY A 75 -6.04 -0.18 2.05
CA GLY A 75 -6.67 -1.48 1.80
C GLY A 75 -6.02 -2.64 2.56
N PHE A 76 -4.69 -2.64 2.68
CA PHE A 76 -4.00 -3.60 3.53
C PHE A 76 -4.32 -3.38 5.02
N ASP A 77 -4.27 -2.13 5.49
CA ASP A 77 -4.52 -1.79 6.89
C ASP A 77 -5.97 -2.15 7.31
N ASP A 78 -6.95 -1.95 6.43
CA ASP A 78 -8.35 -2.35 6.64
C ASP A 78 -8.50 -3.88 6.78
N ILE A 79 -7.79 -4.65 5.94
CA ILE A 79 -7.79 -6.12 6.05
C ILE A 79 -7.10 -6.53 7.36
N ILE A 80 -5.96 -5.94 7.71
CA ILE A 80 -5.23 -6.24 8.94
C ILE A 80 -6.10 -5.96 10.17
N ALA A 81 -6.84 -4.85 10.17
CA ALA A 81 -7.71 -4.46 11.27
C ALA A 81 -8.95 -5.36 11.41
N SER A 82 -9.44 -5.94 10.32
CA SER A 82 -10.66 -6.76 10.30
C SER A 82 -10.42 -8.26 10.52
N GLN A 83 -9.19 -8.76 10.35
CA GLN A 83 -8.88 -10.17 10.51
C GLN A 83 -8.50 -10.54 11.95
N PRO A 84 -8.98 -11.68 12.47
CA PRO A 84 -8.54 -12.19 13.77
C PRO A 84 -7.10 -12.72 13.71
N GLU A 85 -6.37 -12.62 14.82
CA GLU A 85 -5.01 -13.17 14.96
C GLU A 85 -4.98 -14.71 14.85
N GLU A 86 -6.03 -15.37 15.36
CA GLU A 86 -6.17 -16.82 15.36
C GLU A 86 -7.53 -17.23 14.79
N VAL A 87 -7.55 -18.34 14.06
CA VAL A 87 -8.71 -18.88 13.36
C VAL A 87 -8.87 -20.37 13.63
N GLU A 88 -10.04 -20.91 13.33
CA GLU A 88 -10.24 -22.36 13.32
C GLU A 88 -9.32 -23.01 12.25
N PRO A 89 -8.75 -24.20 12.52
CA PRO A 89 -7.83 -24.85 11.59
C PRO A 89 -8.38 -25.08 10.17
N ASN A 90 -9.69 -25.25 10.04
CA ASN A 90 -10.40 -25.47 8.78
C ASN A 90 -11.01 -24.19 8.18
N SER A 91 -10.71 -23.02 8.75
CA SER A 91 -11.22 -21.75 8.22
C SER A 91 -10.62 -21.44 6.86
N TRP A 92 -11.33 -20.68 6.03
CA TRP A 92 -10.83 -20.32 4.70
C TRP A 92 -9.47 -19.59 4.75
N GLN A 93 -9.20 -18.83 5.82
CA GLN A 93 -7.92 -18.14 6.03
C GLN A 93 -6.72 -19.08 6.14
N THR A 94 -6.90 -20.36 6.49
CA THR A 94 -5.80 -21.35 6.50
C THR A 94 -5.57 -21.97 5.11
N HIS A 95 -6.56 -21.85 4.21
CA HIS A 95 -6.58 -22.45 2.87
C HIS A 95 -6.64 -21.43 1.73
N TRP A 96 -6.50 -20.13 2.03
CA TRP A 96 -6.73 -19.02 1.10
C TRP A 96 -5.93 -19.06 -0.21
N ARG A 97 -4.78 -19.74 -0.21
CA ARG A 97 -3.93 -19.91 -1.40
C ARG A 97 -4.48 -20.90 -2.42
N ASN A 98 -5.47 -21.70 -2.05
CA ASN A 98 -6.08 -22.74 -2.87
C ASN A 98 -7.58 -22.48 -3.13
N LEU A 99 -8.07 -21.29 -2.80
CA LEU A 99 -9.45 -20.86 -3.06
C LEU A 99 -9.63 -20.40 -4.52
#